data_AF-A0A6I5CD63-F1
#
_entry.id   AF-A0A6I5CD63-F1
#
_cell.length_a   1.000
_cell.length_b   1.000
_cell.length_c   1.000
_cell.angle_alpha   90.00
_cell.angle_beta   90.00
_cell.angle_gamma   90.00
#
_symmetry.space_group_name_H-M   'P 1'
#
loop_
_entity.id
_entity.type
_entity.pdbx_description
1 polymer ?
#
loop_
_entity_poly.entity_id
_entity_poly.type
_entity_poly.pdbx_seq_one_letter_code
_entity_poly.pdbx_strand_id
1 'polypeptide(L)' 'MTTTHDAPEVLWYIIPREGAYPWEPAGRRRIDLRYLQQLAGTVERLGYTGALLATDLYDVWPLGSALAAS' A
#
# COMPACT_ATOMS: atom_id res chain seq x y z
N MET A 1 -32.36 17.39 11.12
CA MET A 1 -30.89 17.36 11.06
C MET A 1 -30.51 15.91 10.82
N THR A 2 -30.32 15.53 9.56
CA THR A 2 -30.06 14.14 9.16
C THR A 2 -28.57 13.88 9.33
N THR A 3 -28.20 12.95 10.21
CA THR A 3 -26.82 12.48 10.33
C THR A 3 -26.48 11.70 9.06
N THR A 4 -25.72 12.32 8.15
CA THR A 4 -25.01 11.57 7.12
C THR A 4 -24.08 10.61 7.86
N HIS A 5 -24.33 9.30 7.79
CA HIS A 5 -23.29 8.35 8.18
C HIS A 5 -22.15 8.55 7.19
N ASP A 6 -20.98 8.90 7.69
CA ASP A 6 -19.77 8.94 6.87
C ASP A 6 -19.60 7.57 6.21
N ALA A 7 -19.23 7.56 4.93
CA ALA A 7 -18.93 6.31 4.24
C ALA A 7 -17.80 5.58 4.99
N PRO A 8 -17.78 4.23 5.02
CA PRO A 8 -16.72 3.52 5.72
C PRO A 8 -15.35 3.87 5.13
N GLU A 9 -14.36 4.09 5.99
CA GLU A 9 -12.98 4.24 5.57
C GLU A 9 -12.45 2.92 5.00
N VAL A 10 -11.86 2.98 3.80
CA VAL A 10 -11.30 1.80 3.14
C VAL A 10 -9.83 2.06 2.86
N LEU A 11 -8.97 1.25 3.45
CA LEU A 11 -7.52 1.31 3.28
C LEU A 11 -7.05 0.17 2.37
N TRP A 12 -6.02 0.44 1.57
CA TRP A 12 -5.30 -0.61 0.85
C TRP A 12 -4.12 -1.13 1.67
N TYR A 13 -3.92 -2.44 1.75
CA TYR A 13 -2.77 -3.02 2.44
C TYR A 13 -1.57 -3.10 1.50
N ILE A 14 -0.47 -2.42 1.83
CA ILE A 14 0.79 -2.45 1.09
C ILE A 14 1.81 -3.28 1.87
N ILE A 15 2.33 -4.31 1.22
CA ILE A 15 3.40 -5.16 1.75
C ILE A 15 4.57 -5.21 0.75
N PRO A 16 5.83 -5.02 1.17
CA PRO A 16 6.99 -5.08 0.27
C PRO A 16 7.34 -6.51 -0.22
N ARG A 17 6.39 -7.43 -0.20
CA ARG A 17 6.53 -8.84 -0.60
C ARG A 17 5.26 -9.29 -1.32
N GLU A 18 5.25 -9.07 -2.62
CA GLU A 18 4.10 -9.33 -3.50
C GLU A 18 4.30 -10.54 -4.41
N GLY A 19 3.25 -10.93 -5.12
CA GLY A 19 3.25 -12.04 -6.07
C GLY A 19 1.99 -12.90 -5.96
N ALA A 20 1.82 -13.84 -6.88
CA ALA A 20 0.72 -14.81 -6.80
C ALA A 20 0.90 -15.76 -5.60
N TYR A 21 2.15 -16.14 -5.35
CA TYR A 21 2.57 -16.93 -4.20
C TYR A 21 3.83 -16.29 -3.59
N PRO A 22 3.71 -15.21 -2.80
CA PRO A 22 4.85 -14.41 -2.35
C PRO A 22 5.87 -15.17 -1.47
N TRP A 23 5.44 -16.26 -0.83
CA TRP A 23 6.29 -17.15 -0.05
C TRP A 23 7.18 -18.06 -0.93
N GLU A 24 6.79 -18.34 -2.17
CA GLU A 24 7.55 -19.15 -3.11
C GLU A 24 8.44 -18.27 -4.01
N PRO A 25 9.73 -18.60 -4.23
CA PRO A 25 10.59 -17.80 -5.09
C PRO A 25 10.06 -17.60 -6.51
N ALA A 26 9.44 -18.62 -7.11
CA ALA A 26 8.88 -18.55 -8.46
C ALA A 26 7.59 -17.72 -8.55
N GLY A 27 6.82 -17.66 -7.45
CA GLY A 27 5.57 -16.89 -7.37
C GLY A 27 5.74 -15.45 -6.93
N ARG A 28 6.94 -15.08 -6.46
CA ARG A 28 7.26 -13.75 -5.95
C ARG A 28 7.49 -12.75 -7.07
N ARG A 29 6.81 -11.61 -6.98
CA ARG A 29 7.08 -10.47 -7.87
C ARG A 29 8.37 -9.77 -7.44
N ARG A 30 9.16 -9.29 -8.39
CA ARG A 30 10.27 -8.38 -8.09
C ARG A 30 9.70 -7.02 -7.68
N ILE A 31 10.00 -6.61 -6.45
CA ILE A 31 9.54 -5.34 -5.88
C ILE A 31 10.74 -4.44 -5.64
N ASP A 32 10.62 -3.20 -6.09
CA ASP A 32 11.53 -2.11 -5.80
C ASP A 32 10.74 -0.88 -5.35
N LEU A 33 11.44 0.19 -4.96
CA LEU A 33 10.81 1.41 -4.49
C LEU A 33 9.87 2.02 -5.56
N ARG A 34 10.27 1.98 -6.83
CA ARG A 34 9.48 2.54 -7.93
C ARG A 34 8.13 1.84 -8.06
N TYR A 35 8.11 0.51 -7.95
CA TYR A 35 6.87 -0.26 -7.94
C TYR A 35 5.96 0.16 -6.78
N LEU A 36 6.52 0.31 -5.57
CA LEU A 36 5.74 0.69 -4.39
C LEU A 36 5.18 2.12 -4.51
N GLN A 37 5.93 3.06 -5.10
CA GLN A 37 5.45 4.41 -5.40
C GLN A 37 4.30 4.40 -6.43
N GLN A 38 4.41 3.58 -7.49
CA GLN A 38 3.32 3.40 -8.45
C GLN A 38 2.05 2.79 -7.82
N LEU A 39 2.23 1.84 -6.90
CA LEU A 39 1.13 1.27 -6.13
C LEU A 39 0.47 2.35 -5.25
N ALA A 40 1.25 3.11 -4.48
CA ALA A 40 0.75 4.20 -3.64
C ALA A 40 -0.05 5.24 -4.45
N GLY A 41 0.49 5.71 -5.58
CA GLY A 41 -0.24 6.63 -6.46
C GLY A 41 -1.48 6.03 -7.12
N THR A 42 -1.57 4.70 -7.21
CA THR A 42 -2.79 4.02 -7.68
C THR A 42 -3.83 3.93 -6.57
N VAL A 43 -3.42 3.67 -5.33
CA VAL A 43 -4.30 3.71 -4.15
C VAL A 43 -4.96 5.09 -4.03
N GLU A 44 -4.18 6.17 -4.20
CA GLU A 44 -4.71 7.54 -4.20
C GLU A 44 -5.70 7.78 -5.34
N ARG A 45 -5.32 7.46 -6.58
CA ARG A 45 -6.18 7.68 -7.77
C ARG A 45 -7.49 6.89 -7.73
N LEU A 46 -7.53 5.75 -7.04
CA LEU A 46 -8.73 4.93 -6.87
C LEU A 46 -9.63 5.40 -5.72
N GLY A 47 -9.22 6.41 -4.95
CA GLY A 47 -10.04 7.02 -3.89
C GLY A 47 -10.12 6.21 -2.60
N TYR A 48 -9.12 5.35 -2.32
CA TYR A 48 -8.97 4.76 -1.00
C TYR A 48 -8.68 5.86 0.03
N THR A 49 -9.15 5.68 1.27
CA THR A 49 -8.89 6.61 2.37
C THR A 49 -7.40 6.71 2.70
N GLY A 50 -6.65 5.65 2.40
CA GLY A 50 -5.20 5.60 2.60
C GLY A 50 -4.65 4.19 2.41
N ALA A 51 -3.43 3.99 2.91
CA ALA A 51 -2.76 2.70 2.90
C ALA A 51 -2.33 2.27 4.30
N LEU A 52 -2.51 0.99 4.60
CA LEU A 52 -1.92 0.33 5.75
C LEU A 52 -0.60 -0.33 5.33
N LEU A 53 0.50 0.03 5.98
CA LEU A 53 1.83 -0.49 5.64
C LEU A 53 2.20 -1.69 6.52
N ALA A 54 2.68 -2.76 5.90
CA ALA A 54 3.18 -3.94 6.60
C ALA A 54 4.55 -3.69 7.26
N THR A 55 4.71 -4.13 8.50
CA THR A 55 6.02 -4.21 9.20
C THR A 55 6.79 -5.47 8.79
N ASP A 56 7.04 -5.67 7.49
CA ASP A 56 7.78 -6.82 6.93
C ASP A 56 9.23 -6.46 6.60
N LEU A 57 9.60 -6.36 5.31
CA LEU A 57 10.99 -6.19 4.87
C LEU A 57 11.61 -4.82 5.18
N TYR A 58 10.79 -3.79 5.41
CA TYR A 58 11.23 -2.42 5.62
C TYR A 58 10.55 -1.82 6.85
N ASP A 59 11.25 -0.92 7.54
CA ASP A 59 10.64 -0.09 8.58
C ASP A 59 9.57 0.80 7.95
N VAL A 60 8.42 0.89 8.60
CA VAL A 60 7.23 1.56 8.06
C VAL A 60 7.39 3.07 7.98
N TRP A 61 8.27 3.69 8.78
CA TRP A 61 8.44 5.14 8.77
C TRP A 61 9.25 5.63 7.56
N PRO A 62 10.45 5.10 7.26
CA PRO A 62 11.16 5.42 6.03
C PRO A 62 10.36 5.02 4.78
N LEU A 63 9.71 3.85 4.79
CA LEU A 63 8.88 3.42 3.66
C LEU A 63 7.73 4.41 3.43
N GLY A 64 6.94 4.70 4.47
CA GLY A 64 5.84 5.66 4.37
C GLY A 64 6.29 7.03 3.91
N SER A 65 7.42 7.52 4.42
CA SER A 65 8.02 8.80 4.00
C SER A 65 8.41 8.80 2.52
N ALA A 66 9.00 7.70 2.02
CA ALA A 66 9.42 7.58 0.63
C ALA A 66 8.24 7.44 -0.36
N LEU A 67 7.12 6.89 0.09
CA LEU A 67 5.88 6.79 -0.69
C LEU A 67 5.09 8.11 -0.68
N ALA A 68 5.08 8.84 0.44
CA ALA A 68 4.38 10.13 0.52
C ALA A 68 5.10 11.27 -0.23
N ALA A 69 6.39 11.12 -0.51
CA ALA A 69 7.21 12.13 -1.19
C ALA A 69 7.26 11.96 -2.73
N SER A 70 6.60 10.95 -3.29
CA SER A 70 6.68 10.59 -4.72
C SER A 70 5.68 11.29 -5.61
#